data_AF-A0A1A8Q2U2-F1
#
_entry.id   AF-A0A1A8Q2U2-F1
#
_cell.length_a   1.000
_cell.length_b   1.000
_cell.length_c   1.000
_cell.angle_alpha   90.00
_cell.angle_beta   90.00
_cell.angle_gamma   90.00
#
_symmetry.space_group_name_H-M   'P 1'
#
loop_
_entity.id
_entity.type
_entity.pdbx_description
1 polymer ?
#
loop_
_entity_poly.entity_id
_entity_poly.type
_entity_poly.pdbx_seq_one_letter_code
_entity_poly.pdbx_strand_id
1 'polypeptide(L)'
;LRECLDPEVYELFHKKLTEQALIKDPKFLWCCHCSYGFIYDGDQLKVTCFQCQNSFCAQCKKPWEPQHAGLSCEQYQSWKRENDPEYQKQGLAGYLRDNGITCPNCRFQYALSKGGCMHFCCSQCRYQFCSGCNNPFHTTCTVDECSVSGLHAHHPRDCLFYLRDWEPARLQVLLQINGVDFNTEPPPGTQTGLCGVIEQKDDGGEQSDSACGAQTQPGHAALCEKHYCEYLVSLINSHSIDPAPLYSSNELLLACRRYKVNDTHMDGEDTCSYYSRLLKKLMAEVSLGDKVPRKK
;
A
#
# COMPACT_ATOMS: atom_id res chain seq x y z
N LEU A 1 23.43 -31.79 -3.44
CA LEU A 1 23.37 -30.51 -2.68
C LEU A 1 24.13 -30.62 -1.36
N ARG A 2 23.77 -31.53 -0.44
CA ARG A 2 24.47 -31.69 0.86
C ARG A 2 25.98 -31.95 0.74
N GLU A 3 26.39 -32.67 -0.29
CA GLU A 3 27.79 -33.04 -0.55
C GLU A 3 28.51 -32.05 -1.48
N CYS A 4 27.82 -31.00 -1.96
CA CYS A 4 28.34 -30.09 -2.99
C CYS A 4 28.26 -28.61 -2.61
N LEU A 5 27.60 -28.28 -1.50
CA LEU A 5 27.44 -26.92 -0.99
C LEU A 5 28.13 -26.82 0.37
N ASP A 6 28.66 -25.64 0.67
CA ASP A 6 29.11 -25.34 2.02
C ASP A 6 27.97 -25.53 3.03
N PRO A 7 28.25 -25.99 4.25
CA PRO A 7 27.22 -26.26 5.26
C PRO A 7 26.28 -25.09 5.49
N GLU A 8 26.79 -23.86 5.56
CA GLU A 8 25.99 -22.65 5.75
C GLU A 8 25.02 -22.40 4.58
N VAL A 9 25.46 -22.64 3.35
CA VAL A 9 24.64 -22.49 2.14
C VAL A 9 23.57 -23.57 2.08
N TYR A 10 23.92 -24.81 2.47
CA TYR A 10 22.98 -25.92 2.55
C TYR A 10 21.89 -25.68 3.60
N GLU A 11 22.25 -25.21 4.79
CA GLU A 11 21.30 -24.84 5.85
C GLU A 11 20.40 -23.68 5.41
N LEU A 12 20.96 -22.66 4.74
CA LEU A 12 20.17 -21.56 4.18
C LEU A 12 19.18 -22.05 3.12
N PHE A 13 19.59 -22.97 2.25
CA PHE A 13 18.71 -23.57 1.24
C PHE A 13 17.54 -24.32 1.89
N HIS A 14 17.81 -25.16 2.89
CA HIS A 14 16.77 -25.88 3.63
C HIS A 14 15.83 -24.95 4.38
N LYS A 15 16.37 -23.90 5.01
CA LYS A 15 15.59 -22.85 5.66
C LYS A 15 14.64 -22.19 4.66
N LYS A 16 15.14 -21.78 3.49
CA LYS A 16 14.32 -21.14 2.45
C LYS A 16 13.27 -22.08 1.85
N LEU A 17 13.61 -23.35 1.65
CA LEU A 17 12.66 -24.37 1.18
C LEU A 17 11.53 -24.57 2.19
N THR A 18 11.87 -24.66 3.48
CA THR A 18 10.91 -24.81 4.57
C THR A 18 10.03 -23.57 4.69
N GLU A 19 10.62 -22.37 4.66
CA GLU A 19 9.87 -21.10 4.62
C GLU A 19 8.89 -21.07 3.44
N GLN A 20 9.32 -21.44 2.23
CA GLN A 20 8.43 -21.50 1.06
C GLN A 20 7.26 -22.47 1.21
N ALA A 21 7.48 -23.62 1.85
CA ALA A 21 6.41 -24.57 2.12
C ALA A 21 5.39 -24.02 3.14
N LEU A 22 5.88 -23.31 4.17
CA LEU A 22 5.06 -22.80 5.28
C LEU A 22 4.32 -21.50 4.95
N ILE A 23 4.84 -20.65 4.07
CA ILE A 23 4.26 -19.34 3.73
C ILE A 23 2.79 -19.42 3.28
N LYS A 24 2.36 -20.55 2.70
CA LYS A 24 0.98 -20.76 2.26
C LYS A 24 -0.01 -20.99 3.42
N ASP A 25 0.49 -21.36 4.59
CA ASP A 25 -0.36 -21.63 5.76
C ASP A 25 -0.89 -20.31 6.35
N PRO A 26 -2.20 -20.13 6.57
CA PRO A 26 -2.76 -18.88 7.09
C PRO A 26 -2.20 -18.46 8.46
N LYS A 27 -1.66 -19.40 9.25
CA LYS A 27 -1.07 -19.15 10.57
C LYS A 27 0.42 -18.81 10.52
N PHE A 28 1.01 -18.79 9.33
CA PHE A 28 2.40 -18.39 9.16
C PHE A 28 2.62 -16.89 9.44
N LEU A 29 3.67 -16.59 10.19
CA LEU A 29 4.10 -15.25 10.59
C LEU A 29 5.59 -15.03 10.25
N TRP A 30 5.89 -13.80 9.82
CA TRP A 30 7.25 -13.29 9.77
C TRP A 30 7.55 -12.47 11.02
N CYS A 31 8.69 -12.73 11.66
CA CYS A 31 9.22 -11.86 12.70
C CYS A 31 9.68 -10.53 12.08
N CYS A 32 9.15 -9.41 12.57
CA CYS A 32 9.54 -8.07 12.10
C CYS A 32 10.97 -7.64 12.50
N HIS A 33 11.61 -8.38 13.40
CA HIS A 33 12.95 -8.05 13.92
C HIS A 33 14.08 -8.74 13.15
N CYS A 34 13.89 -10.01 12.76
CA CYS A 34 14.94 -10.83 12.15
C CYS A 34 14.51 -11.55 10.86
N SER A 35 13.30 -11.28 10.37
CA SER A 35 12.73 -11.92 9.17
C SER A 35 12.65 -13.46 9.25
N TYR A 36 12.63 -14.04 10.45
CA TYR A 36 12.40 -15.47 10.63
C TYR A 36 10.92 -15.82 10.46
N GLY A 37 10.62 -16.83 9.65
CA GLY A 37 9.27 -17.32 9.39
C GLY A 37 8.90 -18.53 10.24
N PHE A 38 7.70 -18.56 10.83
CA PHE A 38 7.22 -19.67 11.65
C PHE A 38 5.69 -19.74 11.68
N ILE A 39 5.13 -20.89 12.08
CA ILE A 39 3.68 -21.05 12.32
C ILE A 39 3.36 -20.62 13.74
N TYR A 40 2.31 -19.80 13.90
CA TYR A 40 1.80 -19.39 15.19
C TYR A 40 0.34 -19.84 15.35
N ASP A 41 0.12 -20.81 16.22
CA ASP A 41 -1.21 -21.38 16.52
C ASP A 41 -1.95 -20.66 17.67
N GLY A 42 -1.36 -19.62 18.26
CA GLY A 42 -1.99 -18.87 19.34
C GLY A 42 -3.01 -17.83 18.85
N ASP A 43 -3.78 -17.30 19.80
CA ASP A 43 -4.82 -16.29 19.60
C ASP A 43 -4.42 -14.92 20.17
N GLN A 44 -3.26 -14.83 20.83
CA GLN A 44 -2.79 -13.59 21.46
C GLN A 44 -2.19 -12.65 20.42
N LEU A 45 -2.42 -11.34 20.61
CA LEU A 45 -1.75 -10.33 19.79
C LEU A 45 -0.24 -10.34 20.04
N LYS A 46 0.24 -10.60 21.26
CA LYS A 46 1.68 -10.65 21.54
C LYS A 46 2.26 -11.99 21.14
N VAL A 47 3.20 -11.98 20.21
CA VAL A 47 3.97 -13.16 19.77
C VAL A 47 5.44 -12.94 20.07
N THR A 48 6.14 -13.97 20.54
CA THR A 48 7.59 -13.94 20.75
C THR A 48 8.27 -14.82 19.71
N CYS A 49 9.25 -14.24 19.00
CA CYS A 49 10.00 -14.98 17.99
C CYS A 49 10.95 -16.00 18.62
N PHE A 50 10.90 -17.25 18.20
CA PHE A 50 11.78 -18.31 18.73
C PHE A 50 13.26 -18.13 18.36
N GLN A 51 13.56 -17.37 17.30
CA GLN A 51 14.94 -17.14 16.85
C GLN A 51 15.61 -15.96 17.57
N CYS A 52 14.97 -14.79 17.64
CA CYS A 52 15.57 -13.59 18.24
C CYS A 52 15.02 -13.22 19.62
N GLN A 53 14.01 -13.94 20.11
CA GLN A 53 13.34 -13.71 21.40
C GLN A 53 12.65 -12.34 21.57
N ASN A 54 12.64 -11.49 20.55
CA ASN A 54 11.88 -10.25 20.54
C ASN A 54 10.39 -10.50 20.26
N SER A 55 9.54 -9.69 20.89
CA SER A 55 8.09 -9.77 20.69
C SER A 55 7.57 -8.78 19.65
N PHE A 56 6.50 -9.16 18.97
CA PHE A 56 5.78 -8.34 17.98
C PHE A 56 4.28 -8.68 17.98
N CYS A 57 3.48 -7.83 17.35
CA CYS A 57 2.04 -8.03 17.25
C CYS A 57 1.68 -9.01 16.12
N ALA A 58 0.90 -10.06 16.42
CA ALA A 58 0.42 -11.06 15.46
C ALA A 58 -0.42 -10.44 14.34
N GLN A 59 -1.07 -9.29 14.58
CA GLN A 59 -1.98 -8.67 13.62
C GLN A 59 -1.30 -7.53 12.84
N CYS A 60 -0.85 -6.47 13.52
CA CYS A 60 -0.21 -5.33 12.84
C CYS A 60 1.26 -5.55 12.49
N LYS A 61 1.87 -6.67 12.94
CA LYS A 61 3.27 -7.07 12.71
C LYS A 61 4.32 -6.06 13.18
N LYS A 62 3.94 -5.08 14.02
CA LYS A 62 4.87 -4.11 14.61
C LYS A 62 5.54 -4.66 15.87
N PRO A 63 6.73 -4.16 16.25
CA PRO A 63 7.34 -4.44 17.55
C PRO A 63 6.34 -4.28 18.70
N TRP A 64 6.37 -5.22 19.64
CA TRP A 64 5.42 -5.20 20.76
C TRP A 64 5.88 -4.24 21.84
N GLU A 65 5.02 -3.28 22.19
CA GLU A 65 5.20 -2.40 23.33
C GLU A 65 4.15 -2.70 24.41
N PRO A 66 4.46 -2.55 25.71
CA PRO A 66 3.50 -2.79 26.80
C PRO A 66 2.18 -2.02 26.63
N GLN A 67 2.22 -0.83 26.04
CA GLN A 67 1.06 0.03 25.78
C GLN A 67 0.11 -0.55 24.72
N HIS A 68 0.55 -1.52 23.92
CA HIS A 68 -0.34 -2.25 23.02
C HIS A 68 -1.22 -3.26 23.77
N ALA A 69 -0.86 -3.65 25.00
CA ALA A 69 -1.64 -4.61 25.77
C ALA A 69 -3.05 -4.07 26.05
N GLY A 70 -4.07 -4.88 25.73
CA GLY A 70 -5.48 -4.49 25.93
C GLY A 70 -6.03 -3.49 24.91
N LEU A 71 -5.24 -3.06 23.93
CA LEU A 71 -5.68 -2.19 22.83
C LEU A 71 -5.77 -2.97 21.52
N SER A 72 -6.74 -2.59 20.68
CA SER A 72 -6.71 -2.97 19.27
C SER A 72 -5.50 -2.33 18.57
N CYS A 73 -5.06 -2.89 17.44
CA CYS A 73 -3.98 -2.31 16.64
C CYS A 73 -4.25 -0.84 16.26
N GLU A 74 -5.53 -0.50 16.00
CA GLU A 74 -5.94 0.86 15.63
C GLU A 74 -5.91 1.83 16.81
N GLN A 75 -6.35 1.36 17.99
CA GLN A 75 -6.29 2.12 19.23
C GLN A 75 -4.83 2.38 19.62
N TYR A 76 -3.97 1.35 19.53
CA TYR A 76 -2.54 1.49 19.79
C TYR A 76 -1.87 2.47 18.80
N GLN A 77 -2.20 2.39 17.51
CA GLN A 77 -1.67 3.33 16.52
C GLN A 77 -2.15 4.77 16.75
N SER A 78 -3.39 4.97 17.19
CA SER A 78 -3.90 6.29 17.56
C SER A 78 -3.22 6.81 18.83
N TRP A 79 -3.04 5.95 19.83
CA TRP A 79 -2.27 6.28 21.03
C TRP A 79 -0.83 6.71 20.69
N LYS A 80 -0.12 5.98 19.81
CA LYS A 80 1.24 6.37 19.35
C LYS A 80 1.25 7.75 18.71
N ARG A 81 0.27 8.07 17.86
CA ARG A 81 0.15 9.41 17.23
C ARG A 81 0.03 10.54 18.26
N GLU A 82 -0.70 10.30 19.33
CA GLU A 82 -1.03 11.32 20.34
C GLU A 82 0.01 11.41 21.47
N ASN A 83 0.74 10.33 21.75
CA ASN A 83 1.55 10.22 22.98
C ASN A 83 3.04 9.96 22.73
N ASP A 84 3.46 9.56 21.53
CA ASP A 84 4.86 9.26 21.24
C ASP A 84 5.55 10.48 20.58
N PRO A 85 6.50 11.14 21.27
CA PRO A 85 7.20 12.31 20.72
C PRO A 85 8.04 12.00 19.48
N GLU A 86 8.58 10.79 19.35
CA GLU A 86 9.34 10.39 18.15
C GLU A 86 8.39 10.18 16.96
N TYR A 87 7.23 9.57 17.21
CA TYR A 87 6.19 9.43 16.19
C TYR A 87 5.69 10.82 15.74
N GLN A 88 5.45 11.74 16.68
CA GLN A 88 5.00 13.09 16.37
C GLN A 88 6.03 13.88 15.55
N LYS A 89 7.32 13.75 15.88
CA LYS A 89 8.41 14.35 15.09
C LYS A 89 8.45 13.82 13.65
N GLN A 90 8.18 12.54 13.46
CA GLN A 90 8.09 11.92 12.12
C GLN A 90 6.84 12.35 11.35
N GLY A 91 5.80 12.82 12.03
CA GLY A 91 4.56 13.30 11.41
C GLY A 91 3.95 12.29 10.44
N LEU A 92 3.53 12.74 9.26
CA LEU A 92 2.95 11.86 8.25
C LEU A 92 3.96 10.88 7.62
N ALA A 93 5.27 11.11 7.74
CA ALA A 93 6.26 10.15 7.26
C ALA A 93 6.21 8.84 8.07
N GLY A 94 6.01 8.94 9.39
CA GLY A 94 5.76 7.78 10.25
C GLY A 94 4.47 7.04 9.87
N TYR A 95 3.41 7.80 9.55
CA TYR A 95 2.15 7.22 9.09
C TYR A 95 2.30 6.45 7.76
N LEU A 96 3.02 6.99 6.77
CA LEU A 96 3.25 6.30 5.51
C LEU A 96 4.11 5.04 5.68
N ARG A 97 5.14 5.11 6.51
CA ARG A 97 5.97 3.95 6.88
C ARG A 97 5.14 2.83 7.51
N ASP A 98 4.25 3.21 8.43
CA ASP A 98 3.38 2.27 9.14
C ASP A 98 2.30 1.65 8.23
N ASN A 99 1.85 2.38 7.21
CA ASN A 99 0.97 1.91 6.14
C ASN A 99 1.75 1.35 4.93
N GLY A 100 2.96 0.85 5.20
CA GLY A 100 3.87 0.38 4.17
C GLY A 100 3.37 -0.86 3.41
N ILE A 101 4.27 -1.48 2.66
CA ILE A 101 3.91 -2.49 1.68
C ILE A 101 3.80 -3.86 2.36
N THR A 102 2.69 -4.56 2.16
CA THR A 102 2.55 -5.97 2.56
C THR A 102 2.49 -6.84 1.33
N CYS A 103 3.39 -7.82 1.21
CA CYS A 103 3.36 -8.74 0.08
C CYS A 103 2.08 -9.59 0.11
N PRO A 104 1.25 -9.57 -0.94
CA PRO A 104 0.01 -10.36 -0.96
C PRO A 104 0.24 -11.87 -1.07
N ASN A 105 1.44 -12.29 -1.51
CA ASN A 105 1.79 -13.70 -1.63
C ASN A 105 2.34 -14.27 -0.32
N CYS A 106 3.32 -13.60 0.31
CA CYS A 106 3.98 -14.14 1.50
C CYS A 106 3.69 -13.40 2.82
N ARG A 107 2.91 -12.32 2.79
CA ARG A 107 2.53 -11.50 3.95
C ARG A 107 3.71 -10.86 4.69
N PHE A 108 4.89 -10.81 4.07
CA PHE A 108 6.01 -10.03 4.58
C PHE A 108 5.68 -8.53 4.49
N GLN A 109 5.92 -7.80 5.57
CA GLN A 109 5.64 -6.38 5.66
C GLN A 109 6.93 -5.57 5.56
N TYR A 110 6.90 -4.56 4.71
CA TYR A 110 7.97 -3.61 4.48
C TYR A 110 7.56 -2.28 5.11
N ALA A 111 8.41 -1.73 5.98
CA ALA A 111 8.27 -0.39 6.54
C ALA A 111 8.77 0.65 5.54
N LEU A 112 8.18 0.66 4.34
CA LEU A 112 8.57 1.51 3.21
C LEU A 112 7.34 2.22 2.65
N SER A 113 7.51 3.48 2.25
CA SER A 113 6.51 4.16 1.43
C SER A 113 6.37 3.46 0.07
N LYS A 114 5.22 3.65 -0.59
CA LYS A 114 4.98 3.08 -1.92
C LYS A 114 5.81 3.79 -2.98
N GLY A 115 6.23 5.03 -2.73
CA GLY A 115 7.19 5.77 -3.53
C GLY A 115 6.70 6.05 -4.96
N GLY A 116 7.62 6.38 -5.85
CA GLY A 116 7.30 6.73 -7.25
C GLY A 116 7.04 5.54 -8.19
N CYS A 117 7.57 4.35 -7.87
CA CYS A 117 7.39 3.15 -8.68
C CYS A 117 6.35 2.22 -8.04
N MET A 118 5.27 1.91 -8.76
CA MET A 118 4.24 1.00 -8.25
C MET A 118 4.61 -0.47 -8.40
N HIS A 119 5.62 -0.81 -9.21
CA HIS A 119 6.12 -2.17 -9.34
C HIS A 119 7.00 -2.53 -8.15
N PHE A 120 6.57 -3.55 -7.40
CA PHE A 120 7.29 -4.02 -6.23
C PHE A 120 7.61 -5.51 -6.38
N CYS A 121 8.87 -5.87 -6.13
CA CYS A 121 9.34 -7.25 -6.11
C CYS A 121 9.67 -7.65 -4.68
N CYS A 122 8.91 -8.60 -4.12
CA CYS A 122 9.13 -9.07 -2.75
C CYS A 122 10.51 -9.73 -2.62
N SER A 123 11.36 -9.21 -1.72
CA SER A 123 12.67 -9.81 -1.41
C SER A 123 12.58 -11.24 -0.86
N GLN A 124 11.48 -11.62 -0.19
CA GLN A 124 11.33 -12.94 0.41
C GLN A 124 10.84 -14.01 -0.56
N CYS A 125 9.86 -13.70 -1.41
CA CYS A 125 9.22 -14.68 -2.28
C CYS A 125 9.30 -14.37 -3.78
N ARG A 126 9.94 -13.25 -4.16
CA ARG A 126 10.10 -12.77 -5.55
C ARG A 126 8.80 -12.48 -6.29
N TYR A 127 7.66 -12.52 -5.61
CA TYR A 127 6.37 -12.13 -6.17
C TYR A 127 6.39 -10.66 -6.58
N GLN A 128 5.95 -10.38 -7.79
CA GLN A 128 5.92 -9.03 -8.38
C GLN A 128 4.49 -8.52 -8.43
N PHE A 129 4.23 -7.36 -7.81
CA PHE A 129 2.89 -6.83 -7.63
C PHE A 129 2.88 -5.31 -7.55
N CYS A 130 1.70 -4.72 -7.69
CA CYS A 130 1.48 -3.30 -7.50
C CYS A 130 1.45 -2.95 -6.00
N SER A 131 2.33 -2.07 -5.52
CA SER A 131 2.33 -1.58 -4.13
C SER A 131 1.05 -0.80 -3.76
N GLY A 132 0.32 -0.28 -4.77
CA GLY A 132 -0.94 0.44 -4.59
C GLY A 132 -2.17 -0.45 -4.44
N CYS A 133 -2.34 -1.47 -5.31
CA CYS A 133 -3.54 -2.31 -5.34
C CYS A 133 -3.30 -3.81 -5.13
N ASN A 134 -2.06 -4.25 -4.89
CA ASN A 134 -1.67 -5.65 -4.73
C ASN A 134 -1.97 -6.58 -5.91
N ASN A 135 -2.37 -6.05 -7.08
CA ASN A 135 -2.51 -6.87 -8.28
C ASN A 135 -1.14 -7.32 -8.81
N PRO A 136 -1.04 -8.55 -9.34
CA PRO A 136 0.19 -9.07 -9.92
C PRO A 136 0.67 -8.23 -11.09
N PHE A 137 1.99 -8.16 -11.26
CA PHE A 137 2.60 -7.80 -12.53
C PHE A 137 2.77 -9.04 -13.39
N HIS A 138 2.52 -8.88 -14.69
CA HIS A 138 2.55 -9.94 -15.69
C HIS A 138 3.61 -9.65 -16.75
N THR A 139 4.43 -10.65 -17.04
CA THR A 139 5.25 -10.68 -18.27
C THR A 139 4.48 -11.30 -19.44
N THR A 140 3.58 -12.24 -19.13
CA THR A 140 2.60 -12.82 -20.05
C THR A 140 1.22 -12.62 -19.44
N CYS A 141 0.45 -11.69 -20.00
CA CYS A 141 -0.86 -11.35 -19.47
C CYS A 141 -1.93 -12.30 -20.01
N THR A 142 -2.75 -12.84 -19.11
CA THR A 142 -3.88 -13.73 -19.42
C THR A 142 -5.23 -13.01 -19.29
N VAL A 143 -5.24 -11.70 -19.06
CA VAL A 143 -6.47 -10.92 -19.03
C VAL A 143 -6.97 -10.77 -20.47
N ASP A 144 -8.22 -11.19 -20.70
CA ASP A 144 -8.84 -11.17 -22.02
C ASP A 144 -8.75 -9.78 -22.65
N GLU A 145 -8.37 -9.74 -23.93
CA GLU A 145 -8.23 -8.52 -24.74
C GLU A 145 -7.21 -7.50 -24.20
N CYS A 146 -6.31 -7.91 -23.29
CA CYS A 146 -5.16 -7.07 -22.96
C CYS A 146 -4.17 -7.07 -24.14
N SER A 147 -3.99 -5.89 -24.75
CA SER A 147 -3.03 -5.67 -25.83
C SER A 147 -1.69 -5.09 -25.38
N VAL A 148 -1.49 -4.91 -24.06
CA VAL A 148 -0.27 -4.29 -23.52
C VAL A 148 0.89 -5.30 -23.60
N SER A 149 1.94 -4.92 -24.32
CA SER A 149 3.19 -5.69 -24.40
C SER A 149 4.12 -5.34 -23.24
N GLY A 150 4.86 -6.34 -22.74
CA GLY A 150 5.84 -6.15 -21.68
C GLY A 150 5.26 -6.22 -20.27
N LEU A 151 6.10 -5.90 -19.29
CA LEU A 151 5.76 -6.02 -17.87
C LEU A 151 4.69 -4.98 -17.48
N HIS A 152 3.49 -5.44 -17.10
CA HIS A 152 2.40 -4.55 -16.67
C HIS A 152 1.49 -5.19 -15.62
N ALA A 153 0.66 -4.38 -14.97
CA ALA A 153 -0.40 -4.81 -14.07
C ALA A 153 -1.73 -4.15 -14.45
N HIS A 154 -2.84 -4.77 -14.07
CA HIS A 154 -4.17 -4.19 -14.21
C HIS A 154 -4.58 -3.50 -12.92
N HIS A 155 -4.90 -2.21 -12.99
CA HIS A 155 -5.17 -1.40 -11.81
C HIS A 155 -6.68 -1.08 -11.70
N PRO A 156 -7.28 -1.21 -10.51
CA PRO A 156 -8.61 -0.66 -10.26
C PRO A 156 -8.55 0.88 -10.22
N ARG A 157 -9.70 1.52 -10.37
CA ARG A 157 -9.78 2.98 -10.52
C ARG A 157 -9.35 3.78 -9.30
N ASP A 158 -9.38 3.17 -8.12
CA ASP A 158 -8.93 3.70 -6.84
C ASP A 158 -7.47 3.35 -6.49
N CYS A 159 -6.73 2.73 -7.42
CA CYS A 159 -5.32 2.47 -7.22
C CYS A 159 -4.50 3.77 -7.21
N LEU A 160 -3.51 3.84 -6.33
CA LEU A 160 -2.47 4.88 -6.33
C LEU A 160 -1.80 5.05 -7.70
N PHE A 161 -1.70 3.99 -8.51
CA PHE A 161 -1.19 4.07 -9.88
C PHE A 161 -1.89 5.14 -10.72
N TYR A 162 -3.21 5.28 -10.61
CA TYR A 162 -3.98 6.32 -11.31
C TYR A 162 -4.11 7.59 -10.47
N LEU A 163 -4.43 7.45 -9.18
CA LEU A 163 -4.75 8.60 -8.33
C LEU A 163 -3.54 9.49 -8.03
N ARG A 164 -2.30 8.98 -8.17
CA ARG A 164 -1.09 9.80 -8.04
C ARG A 164 -0.94 10.85 -9.15
N ASP A 165 -1.64 10.68 -10.28
CA ASP A 165 -1.62 11.63 -11.39
C ASP A 165 -2.67 12.74 -11.20
N TRP A 166 -3.47 12.68 -10.13
CA TRP A 166 -4.35 13.78 -9.74
C TRP A 166 -3.60 14.80 -8.91
N GLU A 167 -3.89 16.08 -9.17
CA GLU A 167 -3.47 17.17 -8.31
C GLU A 167 -3.96 16.95 -6.86
N PRO A 168 -3.15 17.28 -5.84
CA PRO A 168 -3.54 17.15 -4.44
C PRO A 168 -4.90 17.78 -4.13
N ALA A 169 -5.17 18.97 -4.69
CA ALA A 169 -6.43 19.68 -4.50
C ALA A 169 -7.65 18.85 -4.94
N ARG A 170 -7.54 18.06 -6.02
CA ARG A 170 -8.64 17.20 -6.49
C ARG A 170 -8.87 16.01 -5.55
N LEU A 171 -7.80 15.43 -5.03
CA LEU A 171 -7.87 14.36 -4.01
C LEU A 171 -8.48 14.89 -2.70
N GLN A 172 -8.13 16.11 -2.30
CA GLN A 172 -8.71 16.78 -1.15
C GLN A 172 -10.22 17.02 -1.32
N VAL A 173 -10.67 17.51 -2.49
CA VAL A 173 -12.11 17.64 -2.78
C VAL A 173 -12.82 16.30 -2.65
N LEU A 174 -12.24 15.22 -3.15
CA LEU A 174 -12.82 13.88 -3.02
C LEU A 174 -13.00 13.45 -1.55
N LEU A 175 -12.02 13.76 -0.69
CA LEU A 175 -12.11 13.50 0.75
C LEU A 175 -13.16 14.40 1.42
N GLN A 176 -13.18 15.70 1.09
CA GLN A 176 -14.11 16.69 1.66
C GLN A 176 -15.57 16.34 1.38
N ILE A 177 -15.92 16.01 0.13
CA ILE A 177 -17.31 15.66 -0.21
C ILE A 177 -17.78 14.35 0.45
N ASN A 178 -16.85 13.53 0.93
CA ASN A 178 -17.12 12.30 1.69
C ASN A 178 -16.92 12.48 3.21
N GLY A 179 -16.68 13.71 3.69
CA GLY A 179 -16.55 14.01 5.13
C GLY A 179 -15.33 13.36 5.79
N VAL A 180 -14.24 13.14 5.04
CA VAL A 180 -12.99 12.58 5.59
C VAL A 180 -11.97 13.69 5.80
N ASP A 181 -11.53 13.85 7.04
CA ASP A 181 -10.49 14.80 7.41
C ASP A 181 -9.10 14.39 6.89
N PHE A 182 -8.28 15.38 6.57
CA PHE A 182 -6.88 15.21 6.17
C PHE A 182 -6.03 16.38 6.66
N ASN A 183 -4.75 16.13 6.81
CA ASN A 183 -3.81 17.13 7.28
C ASN A 183 -3.28 17.97 6.11
N THR A 184 -3.20 19.28 6.31
CA THR A 184 -2.50 20.23 5.40
C THR A 184 -1.30 20.87 6.09
N GLU A 185 -1.33 20.96 7.41
CA GLU A 185 -0.25 21.50 8.23
C GLU A 185 0.54 20.36 8.90
N PRO A 186 1.86 20.52 9.07
CA PRO A 186 2.66 19.56 9.81
C PRO A 186 2.33 19.59 11.31
N PRO A 187 2.45 18.46 12.03
CA PRO A 187 2.41 18.47 13.48
C PRO A 187 3.47 19.39 14.11
N PRO A 188 3.23 19.93 15.32
CA PRO A 188 4.23 20.73 16.02
C PRO A 188 5.55 19.96 16.19
N GLY A 189 6.66 20.56 15.77
CA GLY A 189 8.00 19.98 15.90
C GLY A 189 8.45 19.07 14.74
N THR A 190 7.64 18.91 13.69
CA THR A 190 8.08 18.25 12.44
C THR A 190 9.07 19.13 11.68
N GLN A 191 10.14 18.52 11.15
CA GLN A 191 11.09 19.23 10.28
C GLN A 191 10.40 19.63 8.96
N THR A 192 10.52 20.90 8.58
CA THR A 192 9.94 21.46 7.35
C THR A 192 11.02 21.74 6.32
N GLY A 193 10.65 21.74 5.04
CA GLY A 193 11.53 22.13 3.92
C GLY A 193 11.98 20.95 3.07
N LEU A 194 12.23 19.78 3.68
CA LEU A 194 12.60 18.55 2.97
C LEU A 194 11.74 17.38 3.47
N CYS A 195 11.30 16.53 2.54
CA CYS A 195 10.44 15.38 2.83
C CYS A 195 11.21 14.30 3.60
N GLY A 196 10.75 13.99 4.81
CA GLY A 196 11.36 13.01 5.72
C GLY A 196 10.90 11.56 5.51
N VAL A 197 10.11 11.28 4.46
CA VAL A 197 9.66 9.91 4.16
C VAL A 197 10.85 9.04 3.80
N ILE A 198 10.96 7.87 4.43
CA ILE A 198 12.02 6.90 4.13
C ILE A 198 11.64 6.11 2.88
N GLU A 199 12.59 6.04 1.96
CA GLU A 199 12.51 5.28 0.71
C GLU A 199 13.74 4.38 0.60
N GLN A 200 13.56 3.23 -0.04
CA GLN A 200 14.67 2.34 -0.37
C GLN A 200 15.27 2.82 -1.69
N LYS A 201 16.50 3.33 -1.67
CA LYS A 201 17.23 3.75 -2.88
C LYS A 201 18.13 2.63 -3.36
N ASP A 202 18.27 2.51 -4.68
CA ASP A 202 19.20 1.58 -5.33
C ASP A 202 20.40 2.37 -5.85
N ASP A 203 21.46 2.41 -5.05
CA ASP A 203 22.72 3.06 -5.43
C ASP A 203 23.71 1.98 -5.89
N GLY A 204 23.62 1.60 -7.16
CA GLY A 204 24.57 0.67 -7.78
C GLY A 204 24.45 -0.77 -7.29
N GLY A 205 23.24 -1.22 -6.90
CA GLY A 205 22.96 -2.58 -6.44
C GLY A 205 22.92 -2.73 -4.92
N GLU A 206 23.35 -1.72 -4.16
CA GLU A 206 23.14 -1.66 -2.71
C GLU A 206 21.83 -0.92 -2.40
N GLN A 207 20.94 -1.62 -1.70
CA GLN A 207 19.66 -1.08 -1.26
C GLN A 207 19.85 -0.41 0.10
N SER A 208 19.77 0.92 0.16
CA SER A 208 19.87 1.68 1.40
C SER A 208 18.60 2.49 1.68
N ASP A 209 18.17 2.46 2.94
CA ASP A 209 17.05 3.27 3.41
C ASP A 209 17.53 4.69 3.64
N SER A 210 16.97 5.65 2.90
CA SER A 210 17.30 7.07 3.07
C SER A 210 16.05 7.95 2.96
N ALA A 211 16.13 9.15 3.51
CA ALA A 211 15.05 10.11 3.36
C ALA A 211 14.87 10.50 1.89
N CYS A 212 13.61 10.71 1.49
CA CYS A 212 13.22 11.22 0.19
C CYS A 212 13.98 12.51 -0.14
N GLY A 213 13.96 13.49 0.78
CA GLY A 213 14.69 14.74 0.65
C GLY A 213 14.15 15.70 -0.41
N ALA A 214 13.03 15.37 -1.08
CA ALA A 214 12.37 16.29 -2.01
C ALA A 214 11.77 17.50 -1.27
N GLN A 215 11.63 18.63 -1.96
CA GLN A 215 11.08 19.85 -1.38
C GLN A 215 9.62 19.66 -0.94
N THR A 216 9.30 20.16 0.25
CA THR A 216 7.93 20.20 0.77
C THR A 216 7.24 21.49 0.35
N GLN A 217 5.93 21.44 0.12
CA GLN A 217 5.13 22.62 -0.20
C GLN A 217 4.18 22.99 0.97
N PRO A 218 3.83 24.28 1.13
CA PRO A 218 2.77 24.70 2.04
C PRO A 218 1.46 23.96 1.74
N GLY A 219 0.71 23.57 2.78
CA GLY A 219 -0.53 22.81 2.62
C GLY A 219 -0.37 21.31 2.38
N HIS A 220 0.86 20.79 2.29
CA HIS A 220 1.16 19.36 2.11
C HIS A 220 1.70 18.66 3.37
N ALA A 221 1.45 19.23 4.55
CA ALA A 221 1.77 18.66 5.86
C ALA A 221 3.23 18.18 5.99
N ALA A 222 4.17 18.99 5.48
CA ALA A 222 5.62 18.69 5.41
C ALA A 222 6.01 17.42 4.62
N LEU A 223 5.19 17.03 3.65
CA LEU A 223 5.53 16.03 2.65
C LEU A 223 5.84 16.69 1.30
N CYS A 224 6.60 16.00 0.45
CA CYS A 224 6.64 16.34 -0.97
C CYS A 224 5.30 15.96 -1.63
N GLU A 225 5.02 16.51 -2.80
CA GLU A 225 3.75 16.30 -3.51
C GLU A 225 3.43 14.81 -3.73
N LYS A 226 4.42 14.00 -4.13
CA LYS A 226 4.24 12.55 -4.36
C LYS A 226 3.78 11.82 -3.09
N HIS A 227 4.46 12.06 -1.97
CA HIS A 227 4.10 11.43 -0.69
C HIS A 227 2.84 12.02 -0.09
N TYR A 228 2.53 13.29 -0.37
CA TYR A 228 1.26 13.88 0.02
C TYR A 228 0.10 13.24 -0.73
N CYS A 229 0.22 13.01 -2.05
CA CYS A 229 -0.75 12.23 -2.82
C CYS A 229 -0.87 10.79 -2.30
N GLU A 230 0.25 10.12 -1.98
CA GLU A 230 0.23 8.79 -1.36
C GLU A 230 -0.58 8.80 -0.04
N TYR A 231 -0.38 9.82 0.80
CA TYR A 231 -1.14 10.01 2.03
C TYR A 231 -2.64 10.19 1.76
N LEU A 232 -3.03 11.11 0.88
CA LEU A 232 -4.44 11.36 0.57
C LEU A 232 -5.11 10.11 -0.01
N VAL A 233 -4.43 9.42 -0.93
CA VAL A 233 -4.93 8.16 -1.51
C VAL A 233 -5.04 7.05 -0.47
N SER A 234 -4.15 7.01 0.53
CA SER A 234 -4.29 6.07 1.65
C SER A 234 -5.58 6.30 2.43
N LEU A 235 -6.01 7.56 2.60
CA LEU A 235 -7.26 7.91 3.27
C LEU A 235 -8.47 7.56 2.39
N ILE A 236 -8.42 7.90 1.10
CA ILE A 236 -9.44 7.54 0.10
C ILE A 236 -9.70 6.03 0.14
N ASN A 237 -8.63 5.24 0.07
CA ASN A 237 -8.71 3.78 0.04
C ASN A 237 -9.17 3.18 1.36
N SER A 238 -8.72 3.74 2.50
CA SER A 238 -9.14 3.33 3.84
C SER A 238 -10.65 3.49 4.07
N HIS A 239 -11.29 4.45 3.41
CA HIS A 239 -12.72 4.71 3.51
C HIS A 239 -13.52 4.18 2.31
N SER A 240 -12.88 3.44 1.39
CA SER A 240 -13.52 2.90 0.18
C SER A 240 -14.22 3.95 -0.68
N ILE A 241 -13.61 5.14 -0.80
CA ILE A 241 -14.18 6.24 -1.58
C ILE A 241 -13.93 5.98 -3.08
N ASP A 242 -15.00 6.05 -3.87
CA ASP A 242 -14.93 5.91 -5.33
C ASP A 242 -14.49 7.24 -5.98
N PRO A 243 -13.43 7.27 -6.82
CA PRO A 243 -13.02 8.48 -7.52
C PRO A 243 -13.90 8.83 -8.74
N ALA A 244 -14.71 7.89 -9.25
CA ALA A 244 -15.51 8.08 -10.45
C ALA A 244 -16.47 9.28 -10.43
N PRO A 245 -17.09 9.68 -9.30
CA PRO A 245 -17.95 10.87 -9.23
C PRO A 245 -17.26 12.19 -9.59
N LEU A 246 -15.93 12.25 -9.52
CA LEU A 246 -15.16 13.43 -9.94
C LEU A 246 -14.57 13.31 -11.35
N TYR A 247 -14.89 12.26 -12.11
CA TYR A 247 -14.41 12.12 -13.47
C TYR A 247 -15.03 13.18 -14.40
N SER A 248 -14.17 13.77 -15.23
CA SER A 248 -14.60 14.45 -16.44
C SER A 248 -15.26 13.45 -17.42
N SER A 249 -16.03 13.97 -18.37
CA SER A 249 -16.61 13.17 -19.46
C SER A 249 -15.59 12.28 -20.18
N ASN A 250 -14.37 12.79 -20.40
CA ASN A 250 -13.30 12.03 -21.05
C ASN A 250 -12.76 10.91 -20.15
N GLU A 251 -12.52 11.19 -18.87
CA GLU A 251 -12.04 10.17 -17.91
C GLU A 251 -13.07 9.05 -17.74
N LEU A 252 -14.37 9.40 -17.69
CA LEU A 252 -15.44 8.42 -17.60
C LEU A 252 -15.48 7.49 -18.82
N LEU A 253 -15.34 8.03 -20.03
CA LEU A 253 -15.27 7.22 -21.25
C LEU A 253 -14.02 6.32 -21.28
N LEU A 254 -12.86 6.87 -20.90
CA LEU A 254 -11.62 6.08 -20.80
C LEU A 254 -11.73 4.96 -19.77
N ALA A 255 -12.35 5.22 -18.62
CA ALA A 255 -12.63 4.21 -17.61
C ALA A 255 -13.60 3.15 -18.13
N CYS A 256 -14.70 3.55 -18.79
CA CYS A 256 -15.66 2.61 -19.36
C CYS A 256 -14.98 1.68 -20.37
N ARG A 257 -14.19 2.21 -21.30
CA ARG A 257 -13.44 1.39 -22.27
C ARG A 257 -12.43 0.47 -21.60
N ARG A 258 -11.67 0.98 -20.63
CA ARG A 258 -10.67 0.20 -19.88
C ARG A 258 -11.29 -0.97 -19.13
N TYR A 259 -12.44 -0.76 -18.51
CA TYR A 259 -13.14 -1.77 -17.72
C TYR A 259 -14.26 -2.48 -18.49
N LYS A 260 -14.32 -2.28 -19.82
CA LYS A 260 -15.28 -2.90 -20.75
C LYS A 260 -16.75 -2.65 -20.39
N VAL A 261 -17.05 -1.51 -19.78
CA VAL A 261 -18.41 -1.03 -19.58
C VAL A 261 -18.91 -0.48 -20.90
N ASN A 262 -20.02 -1.02 -21.41
CA ASN A 262 -20.58 -0.57 -22.68
C ASN A 262 -21.01 0.90 -22.61
N ASP A 263 -20.34 1.73 -23.41
CA ASP A 263 -20.48 3.18 -23.53
C ASP A 263 -21.36 3.63 -24.72
N THR A 264 -22.18 2.74 -25.28
CA THR A 264 -23.06 3.07 -26.40
C THR A 264 -24.08 4.14 -26.00
N HIS A 265 -24.26 5.11 -26.89
CA HIS A 265 -25.23 6.17 -26.76
C HIS A 265 -26.62 5.68 -27.18
N MET A 266 -27.65 5.96 -26.39
CA MET A 266 -29.01 5.55 -26.73
C MET A 266 -29.65 6.55 -27.69
N ASP A 267 -30.63 6.08 -28.47
CA ASP A 267 -31.37 6.95 -29.40
C ASP A 267 -32.20 7.98 -28.61
N GLY A 268 -32.13 9.25 -29.02
CA GLY A 268 -32.78 10.37 -28.34
C GLY A 268 -32.24 10.74 -26.95
N GLU A 269 -31.16 10.14 -26.47
CA GLU A 269 -30.55 10.48 -25.19
C GLU A 269 -29.83 11.84 -25.26
N ASP A 270 -29.95 12.69 -24.24
CA ASP A 270 -29.14 13.91 -24.17
C ASP A 270 -27.79 13.64 -23.51
N THR A 271 -26.81 14.51 -23.76
CA THR A 271 -25.44 14.37 -23.25
C THR A 271 -25.35 14.23 -21.73
N CYS A 272 -26.19 14.95 -20.96
CA CYS A 272 -26.17 14.90 -19.50
C CYS A 272 -26.69 13.55 -19.00
N SER A 273 -27.80 13.08 -19.57
CA SER A 273 -28.36 11.75 -19.28
C SER A 273 -27.39 10.63 -19.63
N TYR A 274 -26.71 10.73 -20.78
CA TYR A 274 -25.69 9.78 -21.23
C TYR A 274 -24.57 9.60 -20.20
N TYR A 275 -23.89 10.69 -19.80
CA TYR A 275 -22.79 10.59 -18.83
C TYR A 275 -23.27 10.18 -17.44
N SER A 276 -24.46 10.64 -17.01
CA SER A 276 -25.05 10.25 -15.73
C SER A 276 -25.35 8.74 -15.68
N ARG A 277 -25.86 8.18 -16.78
CA ARG A 277 -26.10 6.74 -16.93
C ARG A 277 -24.79 5.96 -16.94
N LEU A 278 -23.77 6.42 -17.68
CA LEU A 278 -22.47 5.75 -17.73
C LEU A 278 -21.79 5.71 -16.38
N LEU A 279 -21.83 6.80 -15.60
CA LEU A 279 -21.26 6.84 -14.26
C LEU A 279 -21.92 5.79 -13.35
N LYS A 280 -23.27 5.78 -13.32
CA LYS A 280 -24.03 4.78 -12.55
C LYS A 280 -23.68 3.36 -12.98
N LYS A 281 -23.58 3.12 -14.28
CA LYS A 281 -23.26 1.81 -14.85
C LYS A 281 -21.85 1.36 -14.48
N LEU A 282 -20.85 2.23 -14.62
CA LEU A 282 -19.47 1.96 -14.21
C LEU A 282 -19.39 1.57 -12.73
N MET A 283 -20.04 2.33 -11.86
CA MET A 283 -20.04 2.07 -10.42
C MET A 283 -20.78 0.79 -10.04
N ALA A 284 -21.80 0.38 -10.81
CA ALA A 284 -22.56 -0.83 -10.58
C ALA A 284 -21.88 -2.11 -11.12
N GLU A 285 -21.25 -2.03 -12.30
CA GLU A 285 -20.66 -3.18 -13.00
C GLU A 285 -19.19 -3.43 -12.60
N VAL A 286 -18.48 -2.40 -12.17
CA VAL A 286 -17.05 -2.48 -11.85
C VAL A 286 -16.83 -2.07 -10.41
N SER A 287 -16.46 -3.02 -9.56
CA SER A 287 -16.14 -2.73 -8.16
C SER A 287 -14.84 -1.91 -8.03
N LEU A 288 -14.66 -1.28 -6.88
CA LEU A 288 -13.33 -0.82 -6.46
C LEU A 288 -12.38 -2.01 -6.24
N GLY A 289 -11.09 -1.73 -6.11
CA GLY A 289 -10.07 -2.77 -5.94
C GLY A 289 -10.29 -3.61 -4.70
N ASP A 290 -10.51 -4.91 -4.87
CA ASP A 290 -10.69 -5.91 -3.81
C ASP A 290 -9.41 -6.14 -2.99
N LYS A 291 -8.24 -6.02 -3.63
CA LYS A 291 -6.93 -6.22 -3.00
C LYS A 291 -6.25 -4.92 -2.56
N VAL A 292 -6.87 -3.78 -2.80
CA VAL A 292 -6.38 -2.49 -2.29
C VAL A 292 -6.43 -2.52 -0.75
N PRO A 293 -5.34 -2.18 -0.03
CA PRO A 293 -5.37 -2.14 1.44
C PRO A 293 -6.40 -1.13 1.96
N ARG A 294 -7.28 -1.56 2.86
CA ARG A 294 -8.31 -0.74 3.51
C ARG A 294 -8.28 -0.97 5.02
N LYS A 295 -8.83 -0.04 5.80
CA LYS A 295 -9.13 -0.28 7.22
C LYS A 295 -10.20 -1.38 7.31
N LYS A 296 -10.01 -2.34 8.22
CA LYS A 296 -10.94 -3.45 8.47
C LYS A 296 -11.54 -3.29 9.85
#